data_AF-A0A7C0WVT9-F1
#
_entry.id   AF-A0A7C0WVT9-F1
#
_cell.length_a   1.000
_cell.length_b   1.000
_cell.length_c   1.000
_cell.angle_alpha   90.00
_cell.angle_beta   90.00
_cell.angle_gamma   90.00
#
_symmetry.space_group_name_H-M   'P 1'
#
loop_
_entity.id
_entity.type
_entity.pdbx_description
1 polymer ?
#
loop_
_entity_poly.entity_id
_entity_poly.type
_entity_poly.pdbx_seq_one_letter_code
_entity_poly.pdbx_strand_id
1 'polypeptide(L)'
;MTVTLRSSITTQGRRMAGARALWRANGMKEEQIGRPIIAVVNSFSQMVPGHVHLHEIGQQVKKLIDEQGCFAAEFNTIAIDDGIAMG
;
A
#
# COMPACT_ATOMS: atom_id res chain seq x y z
N MET A 1 -8.11 -25.60 -2.32
CA MET A 1 -7.65 -24.91 -3.55
C MET A 1 -6.70 -23.80 -3.15
N THR A 2 -5.48 -23.80 -3.65
CA THR A 2 -4.51 -22.72 -3.46
C THR A 2 -4.88 -21.56 -4.40
N VAL A 3 -5.15 -20.38 -3.84
CA VAL A 3 -5.48 -19.18 -4.62
C VAL A 3 -4.19 -18.55 -5.14
N THR A 4 -4.08 -18.40 -6.46
CA THR A 4 -2.98 -17.64 -7.06
C THR A 4 -3.13 -16.15 -6.76
N LEU A 5 -2.16 -15.57 -6.04
CA LEU A 5 -2.18 -14.15 -5.69
C LEU A 5 -1.97 -13.27 -6.93
N ARG A 6 -2.64 -12.12 -6.98
CA ARG A 6 -2.42 -11.09 -8.03
C ARG A 6 -0.98 -10.57 -8.01
N SER A 7 -0.37 -10.47 -6.82
CA SER A 7 1.03 -10.06 -6.65
C SER A 7 2.04 -11.00 -7.33
N SER A 8 1.66 -12.25 -7.60
CA SER A 8 2.56 -13.22 -8.28
C SER A 8 2.94 -12.77 -9.68
N ILE A 9 2.09 -11.99 -10.35
CA ILE A 9 2.32 -11.46 -11.71
C ILE A 9 3.59 -10.63 -11.80
N THR A 10 3.94 -9.87 -10.76
CA THR A 10 5.10 -8.97 -10.76
C THR A 10 6.24 -9.45 -9.86
N THR A 11 6.00 -10.46 -9.02
CA THR A 11 6.99 -10.99 -8.08
C THR A 11 7.59 -12.32 -8.52
N GLN A 12 6.97 -13.07 -9.44
CA GLN A 12 7.43 -14.39 -9.85
C GLN A 12 7.86 -14.46 -11.32
N GLY A 13 8.65 -15.49 -11.65
CA GLY A 13 9.09 -15.77 -13.02
C GLY A 13 10.31 -14.96 -13.47
N ARG A 14 11.06 -15.53 -14.43
CA ARG A 14 12.32 -14.95 -14.93
C ARG A 14 12.14 -13.57 -15.55
N ARG A 15 11.06 -13.37 -16.32
CA ARG A 15 10.78 -12.11 -17.03
C ARG A 15 10.48 -10.92 -16.10
N MET A 16 10.10 -11.18 -14.85
CA MET A 16 9.75 -10.13 -13.88
C MET A 16 10.90 -9.73 -12.96
N ALA A 17 12.15 -9.99 -13.36
CA ALA A 17 13.34 -9.58 -12.60
C ALA A 17 13.40 -8.06 -12.37
N GLY A 18 13.07 -7.26 -13.39
CA GLY A 18 13.03 -5.79 -13.26
C GLY A 18 11.98 -5.30 -12.27
N ALA A 19 10.77 -5.88 -12.32
CA ALA A 19 9.71 -5.55 -11.36
C ALA A 19 10.11 -5.90 -9.92
N ARG A 20 10.75 -7.07 -9.70
CA ARG A 20 11.30 -7.42 -8.38
C ARG A 20 12.38 -6.44 -7.91
N ALA A 21 13.21 -5.92 -8.80
CA ALA A 21 14.22 -4.92 -8.43
C ALA A 21 13.57 -3.62 -7.94
N LEU A 22 12.49 -3.17 -8.60
CA LEU A 22 11.72 -2.01 -8.17
C LEU A 22 10.99 -2.25 -6.84
N TRP A 23 10.46 -3.46 -6.60
CA TRP A 23 9.87 -3.81 -5.31
C TRP A 23 10.88 -3.74 -4.17
N ARG A 24 12.12 -4.21 -4.38
CA ARG A 24 13.21 -4.07 -3.40
C ARG A 24 13.59 -2.61 -3.16
N ALA A 25 13.65 -1.80 -4.23
CA ALA A 25 13.90 -0.36 -4.11
C ALA A 25 12.80 0.34 -3.30
N ASN A 26 11.56 -0.13 -3.36
CA ASN A 26 10.44 0.31 -2.52
C ASN A 26 10.47 -0.24 -1.08
N GLY A 27 11.49 -1.02 -0.71
CA GLY A 27 11.66 -1.55 0.65
C GLY A 27 11.11 -2.96 0.88
N MET A 28 10.69 -3.69 -0.15
CA MET A 28 10.28 -5.09 0.00
C MET A 28 11.48 -5.98 0.37
N LYS A 29 11.33 -6.75 1.45
CA LYS A 29 12.32 -7.72 1.94
C LYS A 29 12.19 -9.06 1.20
N GLU A 30 13.25 -9.86 1.16
CA GLU A 30 13.22 -11.16 0.49
C GLU A 30 12.17 -12.10 1.11
N GLU A 31 12.05 -12.09 2.44
CA GLU A 31 11.10 -12.94 3.18
C GLU A 31 9.63 -12.62 2.85
N GLN A 32 9.36 -11.45 2.28
CA GLN A 32 8.03 -11.00 1.85
C GLN A 32 7.70 -11.45 0.42
N ILE A 33 8.67 -11.94 -0.36
CA ILE A 33 8.41 -12.45 -1.71
C ILE A 33 7.54 -13.71 -1.63
N GLY A 34 6.47 -13.73 -2.42
CA GLY A 34 5.46 -14.80 -2.40
C GLY A 34 4.39 -14.62 -1.33
N ARG A 35 4.51 -13.62 -0.44
CA ARG A 35 3.45 -13.18 0.47
C ARG A 35 2.48 -12.23 -0.27
N PRO A 36 1.27 -12.02 0.27
CA PRO A 36 0.38 -10.97 -0.22
C PRO A 36 1.05 -9.59 -0.18
N ILE A 37 0.86 -8.82 -1.25
CA ILE A 37 1.14 -7.38 -1.27
C ILE A 37 -0.16 -6.68 -0.95
N ILE A 38 -0.18 -5.88 0.12
CA ILE A 38 -1.37 -5.18 0.59
C ILE A 38 -1.21 -3.69 0.30
N ALA A 39 -2.13 -3.14 -0.48
CA ALA A 39 -2.20 -1.71 -0.72
C ALA A 39 -3.13 -1.07 0.31
N VAL A 40 -2.62 -0.08 1.05
CA VAL A 40 -3.41 0.76 1.95
C VAL A 40 -3.85 1.99 1.16
N VAL A 41 -5.12 2.00 0.73
CA VAL A 41 -5.68 3.13 -0.01
C VAL A 41 -6.17 4.16 0.99
N ASN A 42 -5.57 5.34 0.97
CA ASN A 42 -5.88 6.40 1.91
C ASN A 42 -6.44 7.64 1.18
N SER A 43 -7.20 8.47 1.87
CA SER A 43 -7.72 9.74 1.38
C SER A 43 -7.19 10.92 2.21
N PHE A 44 -6.05 10.72 2.89
CA PHE A 44 -5.36 11.76 3.64
C PHE A 44 -5.16 13.02 2.78
N SER A 45 -5.63 14.14 3.32
CA SER A 45 -5.47 15.45 2.73
C SER A 45 -5.47 16.49 3.83
N GLN A 46 -4.57 17.47 3.73
CA GLN A 46 -4.57 18.65 4.61
C GLN A 46 -5.66 19.66 4.22
N MET A 47 -6.33 19.48 3.08
CA MET A 47 -7.45 20.30 2.62
C MET A 47 -8.78 19.89 3.23
N VAL A 48 -8.84 18.74 3.91
CA VAL A 48 -10.06 18.19 4.52
C VAL A 48 -9.78 17.93 6.00
N PRO A 49 -10.23 18.79 6.93
CA PRO A 49 -9.99 18.62 8.37
C PRO A 49 -10.35 17.22 8.88
N GLY A 50 -11.43 16.64 8.35
CA GLY A 50 -11.86 15.27 8.67
C GLY A 50 -10.91 14.17 8.20
N HIS A 51 -9.90 14.46 7.36
CA HIS A 51 -8.99 13.46 6.80
C HIS A 51 -7.53 13.61 7.25
N VAL A 52 -7.17 14.69 7.96
CA VAL A 52 -5.78 14.96 8.38
C VAL A 52 -5.21 13.81 9.22
N HIS A 53 -6.01 13.23 10.09
CA HIS A 53 -5.61 12.14 10.98
C HIS A 53 -5.37 10.81 10.25
N LEU A 54 -5.81 10.68 8.99
CA LEU A 54 -5.69 9.42 8.26
C LEU A 54 -4.24 9.08 7.92
N HIS A 55 -3.31 10.04 7.87
CA HIS A 55 -1.90 9.74 7.62
C HIS A 55 -1.31 8.82 8.69
N GLU A 56 -1.59 9.11 9.96
CA GLU A 56 -1.10 8.32 11.09
C GLU A 56 -1.74 6.92 11.08
N ILE A 57 -3.05 6.84 10.86
CA ILE A 57 -3.77 5.57 10.72
C ILE A 57 -3.18 4.72 9.59
N GLY A 58 -2.90 5.33 8.43
CA GLY A 58 -2.26 4.66 7.30
C GLY A 58 -0.90 4.06 7.67
N GLN A 59 -0.06 4.79 8.40
CA GLN A 59 1.23 4.26 8.88
C GLN A 59 1.05 3.12 9.90
N GLN A 60 0.08 3.24 10.82
CA GLN A 60 -0.20 2.19 11.80
C GLN A 60 -0.67 0.90 11.11
N VAL A 61 -1.59 0.99 10.15
CA VAL A 61 -2.07 -0.16 9.37
C VAL A 61 -0.92 -0.81 8.59
N LYS A 62 -0.06 -0.02 7.91
CA LYS A 62 1.13 -0.55 7.23
C LYS A 62 2.04 -1.34 8.18
N LYS A 63 2.29 -0.80 9.37
CA LYS A 63 3.14 -1.44 10.38
C LYS A 63 2.57 -2.80 10.80
N LEU A 64 1.27 -2.87 11.09
CA LEU A 64 0.61 -4.12 11.47
C LEU A 64 0.71 -5.18 10.35
N ILE A 65 0.60 -4.78 9.09
CA ILE A 65 0.74 -5.70 7.95
C ILE A 65 2.20 -6.19 7.80
N ASP A 66 3.20 -5.31 7.98
CA ASP A 66 4.62 -5.69 7.96
C ASP A 66 4.95 -6.66 9.09
N GLU A 67 4.38 -6.48 10.29
CA GLU A 67 4.50 -7.38 11.43
C GLU A 67 3.93 -8.79 11.15
N GLN A 68 2.95 -8.90 10.24
CA GLN A 68 2.44 -10.18 9.74
C GLN A 68 3.29 -10.78 8.58
N GLY A 69 4.45 -10.18 8.29
CA GLY A 69 5.38 -10.63 7.26
C GLY A 69 4.91 -10.35 5.83
N CYS A 70 3.93 -9.47 5.63
CA CYS A 70 3.45 -9.06 4.31
C CYS A 70 4.04 -7.71 3.93
N PHE A 71 4.20 -7.44 2.62
CA PHE A 71 4.61 -6.11 2.17
C PHE A 71 3.40 -5.17 2.11
N ALA A 72 3.51 -3.99 2.72
CA ALA A 72 2.48 -2.97 2.72
C ALA A 72 2.97 -1.68 2.08
N ALA A 73 2.19 -1.14 1.15
CA ALA A 73 2.43 0.18 0.57
C ALA A 73 1.16 1.01 0.63
N GLU A 74 1.29 2.27 1.03
CA GLU A 74 0.18 3.22 1.00
C GLU A 74 0.28 4.10 -0.24
N PHE A 75 -0.88 4.39 -0.80
CA PHE A 75 -1.04 5.46 -1.78
C PHE A 75 -2.35 6.18 -1.54
N ASN A 76 -2.46 7.40 -2.06
CA ASN A 76 -3.62 8.25 -1.81
C ASN A 76 -4.59 8.28 -3.00
N THR A 77 -5.88 8.39 -2.69
CA THR A 77 -6.93 8.90 -3.56
C THR A 77 -7.31 10.33 -3.13
N ILE A 78 -8.06 11.04 -3.98
CA ILE A 78 -8.51 12.40 -3.69
C ILE A 78 -9.57 12.43 -2.58
N ALA A 79 -9.63 13.56 -1.89
CA ALA A 79 -10.69 13.93 -0.96
C ALA A 79 -10.99 15.41 -1.11
N ILE A 80 -12.27 15.77 -0.98
CA ILE A 80 -12.76 17.15 -1.00
C ILE A 80 -13.54 17.36 0.29
N ASP A 81 -13.45 18.57 0.84
CA ASP A 81 -14.20 18.97 2.01
C ASP A 81 -15.50 19.65 1.57
N ASP A 82 -16.63 18.98 1.80
CA ASP A 82 -17.93 19.53 1.44
C ASP A 82 -18.22 20.83 2.21
N GLY A 83 -17.80 20.94 3.47
CA GLY A 83 -18.04 22.14 4.29
C GLY A 83 -17.33 23.38 3.75
N ILE A 84 -16.12 23.23 3.22
CA ILE A 84 -15.37 24.30 2.55
C ILE A 84 -15.88 24.55 1.12
N ALA A 85 -16.26 23.49 0.40
CA ALA A 85 -16.75 23.60 -0.98
C ALA A 85 -18.19 24.15 -1.08
N MET A 86 -18.93 24.17 0.03
CA MET A 86 -20.28 24.72 0.10
C MET A 86 -20.25 26.26 0.17
N GLY A 87 -20.52 26.91 -0.97
CA GLY A 87 -20.80 28.36 -1.09
C GLY A 87 -19.61 29.18 -1.54
#